data_AF-A0A7C3J9A2-F1
#
_entry.id   AF-A0A7C3J9A2-F1
#
_cell.length_a   1.000
_cell.length_b   1.000
_cell.length_c   1.000
_cell.angle_alpha   90.00
_cell.angle_beta   90.00
_cell.angle_gamma   90.00
#
_symmetry.space_group_name_H-M   'P 1'
#
loop_
_entity.id
_entity.type
_entity.pdbx_description
1 polymer ?
#
loop_
_entity_poly.entity_id
_entity_poly.type
_entity_poly.pdbx_seq_one_letter_code
_entity_poly.pdbx_strand_id
1 'polypeptide(L)'
;MSSPFPGMDPYLEKPSLWQQVHTALIVEIQYFLSPLLRPRSYVAIPVIAELPQPEEVRRRYLEIRDTQTQAVITALEILSPSNKMEREGREQYEHKRLKILGSMTHLVEIDLLRAGEPMPMKTPYQNDYRIVVSRSQQRPQAEVYLFSVRHPIPDFPIPLRPGEEEPVLPLNQLLHDLYDKSSYDLIVDYRQPPIPSLSVDDTQWAAELSSST
;
A
#
# COMPACT_ATOMS: atom_id res chain seq x y z
N MET A 1 1.70 -19.54 11.97
CA MET A 1 2.07 -20.21 10.71
C MET A 1 2.13 -19.14 9.66
N SER A 2 3.16 -19.11 8.82
CA SER A 2 3.29 -18.07 7.80
C SER A 2 2.16 -18.12 6.77
N SER A 3 1.89 -16.98 6.14
CA SER A 3 0.88 -16.84 5.06
C SER A 3 1.01 -17.96 4.01
N PRO A 4 -0.08 -18.67 3.65
CA PRO A 4 -0.08 -19.62 2.54
C PRO A 4 -0.15 -18.93 1.17
N PHE A 5 -0.43 -17.62 1.14
CA PHE A 5 -0.42 -16.81 -0.08
C PHE A 5 0.98 -16.23 -0.29
N PRO A 6 1.59 -16.39 -1.49
CA PRO A 6 2.95 -15.90 -1.74
C PRO A 6 3.05 -14.37 -1.84
N GLY A 7 1.91 -13.69 -2.05
CA GLY A 7 1.76 -12.25 -2.20
C GLY A 7 0.95 -11.61 -1.08
N MET A 8 -0.04 -10.79 -1.44
CA MET A 8 -1.04 -10.26 -0.50
C MET A 8 -2.00 -11.39 -0.06
N ASP A 9 -2.13 -11.61 1.24
CA ASP A 9 -3.17 -12.50 1.80
C ASP A 9 -4.55 -11.80 1.69
N PRO A 10 -5.49 -12.33 0.88
CA PRO A 10 -6.79 -11.70 0.62
C PRO A 10 -7.74 -11.71 1.83
N TYR A 11 -7.42 -12.41 2.92
CA TYR A 11 -8.19 -12.42 4.15
C TYR A 11 -7.90 -11.21 5.05
N LEU A 12 -6.75 -10.55 4.86
CA LEU A 12 -6.38 -9.31 5.53
C LEU A 12 -7.19 -8.10 5.00
N GLU A 13 -7.77 -8.19 3.80
CA GLU A 13 -8.66 -7.16 3.21
C GLU A 13 -9.99 -6.98 3.99
N LYS A 14 -10.36 -7.91 4.87
CA LYS A 14 -11.60 -7.84 5.67
C LYS A 14 -11.63 -6.53 6.48
N PRO A 15 -12.66 -5.65 6.38
CA PRO A 15 -12.61 -4.30 6.96
C PRO A 15 -12.28 -4.20 8.46
N SER A 16 -12.67 -5.21 9.25
CA SER A 16 -12.35 -5.31 10.69
C SER A 16 -10.87 -5.62 10.99
N LEU A 17 -10.14 -6.21 10.04
CA LEU A 17 -8.71 -6.48 10.11
C LEU A 17 -7.91 -5.40 9.36
N TRP A 18 -8.41 -4.94 8.20
CA TRP A 18 -7.69 -4.02 7.32
C TRP A 18 -7.25 -2.73 8.01
N GLN A 19 -8.08 -2.15 8.89
CA GLN A 19 -7.69 -0.96 9.66
C GLN A 19 -6.46 -1.19 10.56
N GLN A 20 -6.28 -2.42 11.06
CA GLN A 20 -5.13 -2.81 11.88
C GLN A 20 -3.91 -3.11 11.00
N VAL A 21 -4.10 -3.87 9.92
CA VAL A 21 -3.06 -4.23 8.95
C VAL A 21 -2.46 -2.98 8.29
N HIS A 22 -3.31 -2.06 7.80
CA HIS A 22 -2.93 -0.76 7.25
C HIS A 22 -2.10 0.06 8.26
N THR A 23 -2.58 0.14 9.51
CA THR A 23 -1.92 0.87 10.58
C THR A 23 -0.53 0.31 10.93
N ALA A 24 -0.40 -1.01 10.98
CA ALA A 24 0.84 -1.68 11.37
C ALA A 24 1.86 -1.76 10.22
N LEU A 25 1.41 -2.02 8.99
CA LEU A 25 2.27 -2.05 7.79
C LEU A 25 2.94 -0.69 7.55
N ILE A 26 2.25 0.42 7.81
CA ILE A 26 2.81 1.77 7.76
C ILE A 26 3.93 1.97 8.79
N VAL A 27 3.80 1.38 9.99
CA VAL A 27 4.82 1.46 11.05
C VAL A 27 6.04 0.59 10.71
N GLU A 28 5.83 -0.61 10.15
CA GLU A 28 6.93 -1.48 9.66
C GLU A 28 7.70 -0.83 8.49
N ILE A 29 7.01 -0.28 7.48
CA ILE A 29 7.63 0.48 6.38
C ILE A 29 8.42 1.68 6.93
N GLN A 30 7.88 2.40 7.92
CA GLN A 30 8.61 3.48 8.58
C GLN A 30 9.90 2.97 9.26
N TYR A 31 9.83 1.88 10.02
CA TYR A 31 11.01 1.34 10.71
C TYR A 31 12.08 0.86 9.72
N PHE A 32 11.68 0.23 8.61
CA PHE A 32 12.58 -0.21 7.54
C PHE A 32 13.28 0.96 6.82
N LEU A 33 12.56 2.03 6.49
CA LEU A 33 13.12 3.19 5.77
C LEU A 33 13.92 4.15 6.67
N SER A 34 13.61 4.21 7.97
CA SER A 34 14.24 5.13 8.93
C SER A 34 15.78 5.04 9.09
N PRO A 35 16.45 3.86 8.98
CA PRO A 35 17.91 3.80 8.89
C PRO A 35 18.45 4.15 7.50
N LEU A 36 17.77 3.72 6.42
CA LEU A 36 18.24 3.83 5.04
C LEU A 36 18.30 5.29 4.54
N LEU A 37 17.39 6.15 5.00
CA LEU A 37 17.29 7.54 4.54
C LEU A 37 18.29 8.52 5.19
N ARG A 38 19.06 8.06 6.19
CA ARG A 38 20.01 8.89 6.95
C ARG A 38 21.29 9.15 6.15
N PRO A 39 21.93 10.33 6.29
CA PRO A 39 21.55 11.47 7.13
C PRO A 39 20.70 12.53 6.41
N ARG A 40 20.40 12.36 5.11
CA ARG A 40 19.83 13.43 4.26
C ARG A 40 18.33 13.63 4.43
N SER A 41 17.60 12.54 4.67
CA SER A 41 16.14 12.50 4.69
C SER A 41 15.62 11.71 5.90
N TYR A 42 14.34 11.84 6.21
CA TYR A 42 13.69 11.04 7.25
C TYR A 42 12.22 10.76 6.91
N VAL A 43 11.67 9.72 7.53
CA VAL A 43 10.23 9.43 7.50
C VAL A 43 9.54 10.23 8.59
N ALA A 44 8.63 11.13 8.22
CA ALA A 44 7.82 11.87 9.18
C ALA A 44 6.51 11.12 9.48
N ILE A 45 6.18 10.95 10.77
CA ILE A 45 4.80 10.66 11.18
C ILE A 45 4.07 12.01 11.28
N PRO A 46 2.92 12.21 10.61
CA PRO A 46 2.11 13.39 10.84
C PRO A 46 1.53 13.37 12.27
N VAL A 47 1.90 14.36 13.09
CA VAL A 47 1.29 14.58 14.40
C VAL A 47 -0.04 15.32 14.20
N ILE A 48 -1.15 14.60 14.33
CA ILE A 48 -2.50 15.13 14.08
C ILE A 48 -3.10 15.71 15.37
N ALA A 49 -3.05 17.03 15.52
CA ALA A 49 -3.83 17.76 16.51
C ALA A 49 -5.34 17.72 16.16
N GLU A 50 -6.21 17.79 17.17
CA GLU A 50 -7.66 17.69 16.98
C GLU A 50 -8.32 19.08 16.92
N LEU A 51 -9.12 19.28 15.88
CA LEU A 51 -10.12 20.35 15.80
C LEU A 51 -11.51 19.67 15.87
N PRO A 52 -12.52 20.32 16.48
CA PRO A 52 -13.85 19.72 16.59
C PRO A 52 -14.55 19.66 15.22
N GLN A 53 -14.52 18.48 14.61
CA GLN A 53 -15.32 18.08 13.45
C GLN A 53 -15.89 16.66 13.69
N PRO A 54 -17.00 16.27 13.02
CA PRO A 54 -17.43 14.88 12.99
C PRO A 54 -16.34 13.98 12.38
N GLU A 55 -16.27 12.73 12.82
CA GLU A 55 -15.12 11.85 12.55
C GLU A 55 -14.88 11.54 11.05
N GLU A 56 -13.74 12.01 10.53
CA GLU A 56 -13.04 11.31 9.45
C GLU A 56 -11.90 10.48 10.05
N VAL A 57 -11.92 9.17 9.80
CA VAL A 57 -10.93 8.24 10.35
C VAL A 57 -9.51 8.63 9.90
N ARG A 58 -8.62 8.84 10.86
CA ARG A 58 -7.21 9.26 10.66
C ARG A 58 -6.42 8.26 9.79
N ARG A 59 -6.51 8.40 8.47
CA ARG A 59 -5.72 7.63 7.49
C ARG A 59 -4.26 8.05 7.58
N ARG A 60 -3.40 7.13 8.03
CA ARG A 60 -1.95 7.32 8.03
C ARG A 60 -1.44 7.22 6.59
N TYR A 61 -0.49 8.07 6.25
CA TYR A 61 0.29 8.04 5.01
C TYR A 61 1.71 8.49 5.33
N LEU A 62 2.69 8.11 4.51
CA LEU A 62 4.10 8.41 4.78
C LEU A 62 4.62 9.50 3.83
N GLU A 63 5.39 10.42 4.39
CA GLU A 63 6.12 11.44 3.65
C GLU A 63 7.61 11.30 3.93
N ILE A 64 8.40 11.18 2.86
CA ILE A 64 9.85 11.32 2.92
C ILE A 64 10.15 12.79 2.70
N ARG A 65 10.71 13.44 3.72
CA ARG A 65 11.01 14.88 3.72
C ARG A 65 12.51 15.13 3.78
N ASP A 66 12.93 16.19 3.09
CA ASP A 66 14.28 16.74 3.20
C ASP A 66 14.52 17.32 4.61
N THR A 67 15.69 17.03 5.19
CA THR A 67 16.03 17.50 6.54
C THR A 67 16.21 19.01 6.67
N GLN A 68 16.60 19.72 5.61
CA GLN A 68 16.96 21.15 5.65
C GLN A 68 15.79 22.07 5.30
N THR A 69 15.05 21.74 4.24
CA THR A 69 13.97 22.57 3.67
C THR A 69 12.57 22.08 4.05
N GLN A 70 12.45 20.92 4.71
CA GLN A 70 11.20 20.25 5.06
C GLN A 70 10.30 19.90 3.85
N ALA A 71 10.78 20.08 2.61
CA ALA A 71 10.03 19.77 1.40
C ALA A 71 9.76 18.27 1.30
N VAL A 72 8.53 17.90 0.90
CA VAL A 72 8.17 16.51 0.61
C VAL A 72 8.86 16.10 -0.70
N ILE A 73 9.72 15.10 -0.61
CA ILE A 73 10.36 14.47 -1.78
C ILE A 73 9.38 13.46 -2.36
N THR A 74 8.90 12.54 -1.52
CA THR A 74 8.03 11.43 -1.92
C THR A 74 6.88 11.26 -0.95
N ALA A 75 5.66 11.17 -1.48
CA ALA A 75 4.46 10.79 -0.73
C ALA A 75 4.14 9.32 -1.06
N LEU A 76 3.98 8.50 -0.02
CA LEU A 76 3.62 7.08 -0.11
C LEU A 76 2.26 6.87 0.55
N GLU A 77 1.29 6.44 -0.27
CA GLU A 77 -0.06 6.08 0.16
C GLU A 77 -0.28 4.57 0.01
N ILE A 78 -0.80 3.93 1.05
CA ILE A 78 -1.46 2.61 0.93
C ILE A 78 -2.96 2.89 0.88
N LEU A 79 -3.63 2.48 -0.21
CA LEU A 79 -5.05 2.75 -0.39
C LEU A 79 -5.88 2.07 0.71
N SER A 80 -6.73 2.86 1.34
CA SER A 80 -7.71 2.41 2.34
C SER A 80 -9.11 2.29 1.70
N PRO A 81 -10.22 2.17 2.43
CA PRO A 81 -11.81 1.27 1.63
C PRO A 81 -12.49 1.91 0.44
N SER A 82 -13.21 2.93 0.78
CA SER A 82 -12.66 3.76 1.81
C SER A 82 -11.82 4.91 1.21
N ASN A 83 -10.75 4.66 0.44
CA ASN A 83 -10.27 5.57 -0.62
C ASN A 83 -10.81 5.19 -2.00
N LYS A 84 -11.28 3.95 -2.18
CA LYS A 84 -11.51 3.33 -3.51
C LYS A 84 -13.00 3.11 -3.83
N MET A 85 -13.80 2.78 -2.81
CA MET A 85 -15.21 2.39 -2.91
C MET A 85 -16.21 3.40 -2.31
N GLU A 86 -15.78 4.19 -1.31
CA GLU A 86 -16.63 5.20 -0.66
C GLU A 86 -16.61 6.47 -1.51
N ARG A 87 -17.78 7.00 -1.88
CA ARG A 87 -17.86 8.11 -2.82
C ARG A 87 -17.07 9.34 -2.38
N GLU A 88 -17.35 9.85 -1.18
CA GLU A 88 -16.72 11.07 -0.68
C GLU A 88 -15.22 10.86 -0.40
N GLY A 89 -14.86 9.77 0.29
CA GLY A 89 -13.46 9.39 0.54
C GLY A 89 -12.64 9.11 -0.73
N ARG A 90 -13.30 8.74 -1.85
CA ARG A 90 -12.69 8.64 -3.18
C ARG A 90 -12.56 10.00 -3.86
N GLU A 91 -13.63 10.80 -3.91
CA GLU A 91 -13.60 12.15 -4.50
C GLU A 91 -12.51 13.01 -3.82
N GLN A 92 -12.39 12.95 -2.48
CA GLN A 92 -11.30 13.58 -1.73
C GLN A 92 -9.91 13.04 -2.13
N TYR A 93 -9.77 11.72 -2.25
CA TYR A 93 -8.49 11.10 -2.56
C TYR A 93 -8.02 11.40 -4.00
N GLU A 94 -8.92 11.37 -4.98
CA GLU A 94 -8.59 11.77 -6.35
C GLU A 94 -8.14 13.25 -6.40
N HIS A 95 -8.72 14.14 -5.58
CA HIS A 95 -8.21 15.51 -5.41
C HIS A 95 -6.83 15.58 -4.73
N LYS A 96 -6.54 14.74 -3.72
CA LYS A 96 -5.19 14.62 -3.10
C LYS A 96 -4.17 14.16 -4.15
N ARG A 97 -4.51 13.11 -4.90
CA ARG A 97 -3.70 12.49 -5.95
C ARG A 97 -3.36 13.48 -7.06
N LEU A 98 -4.34 14.24 -7.56
CA LEU A 98 -4.12 15.28 -8.57
C LEU A 98 -3.20 16.42 -8.06
N LYS A 99 -3.33 16.83 -6.80
CA LYS A 99 -2.43 17.83 -6.19
C LYS A 99 -0.97 17.33 -6.13
N ILE A 100 -0.74 16.07 -5.78
CA ILE A 100 0.61 15.48 -5.76
C ILE A 100 1.16 15.37 -7.19
N LEU A 101 0.37 14.85 -8.13
CA LEU A 101 0.78 14.69 -9.54
C LEU A 101 1.12 16.03 -10.22
N GLY A 102 0.42 17.11 -9.87
CA GLY A 102 0.71 18.48 -10.32
C GLY A 102 1.88 19.19 -9.61
N SER A 103 2.63 18.49 -8.75
CA SER A 103 3.75 19.05 -7.97
C SER A 103 5.08 18.35 -8.27
N MET A 104 6.19 18.89 -7.78
CA MET A 104 7.51 18.24 -7.87
C MET A 104 7.66 17.03 -6.94
N THR A 105 6.69 16.77 -6.05
CA THR A 105 6.66 15.59 -5.18
C THR A 105 6.44 14.31 -6.00
N HIS A 106 7.21 13.27 -5.73
CA HIS A 106 7.05 11.94 -6.32
C HIS A 106 5.89 11.21 -5.61
N LEU A 107 5.13 10.38 -6.35
CA LEU A 107 4.01 9.62 -5.81
C LEU A 107 4.34 8.12 -5.82
N VAL A 108 4.15 7.46 -4.69
CA VAL A 108 4.04 6.01 -4.55
C VAL A 108 2.62 5.69 -4.09
N GLU A 109 1.87 4.95 -4.89
CA GLU A 109 0.48 4.55 -4.60
C GLU A 109 0.36 3.03 -4.63
N ILE A 110 -0.02 2.43 -3.49
CA ILE A 110 -0.02 0.99 -3.25
C ILE A 110 -1.48 0.53 -3.07
N ASP A 111 -2.00 -0.24 -4.02
CA ASP A 111 -3.37 -0.77 -4.05
C ASP A 111 -3.36 -2.28 -3.81
N LEU A 112 -3.54 -2.67 -2.55
CA LEU A 112 -3.67 -4.07 -2.10
C LEU A 112 -5.14 -4.50 -1.89
N LEU A 113 -6.09 -3.78 -2.52
CA LEU A 113 -7.52 -4.04 -2.40
C LEU A 113 -8.09 -4.53 -3.73
N ARG A 114 -8.75 -5.69 -3.75
CA ARG A 114 -9.45 -6.20 -4.96
C ARG A 114 -10.78 -5.51 -5.22
N ALA A 115 -11.41 -4.96 -4.18
CA ALA A 115 -12.74 -4.34 -4.29
C ALA A 115 -12.70 -2.89 -4.79
N GLY A 116 -13.70 -2.53 -5.61
CA GLY A 116 -13.87 -1.18 -6.17
C GLY A 116 -13.02 -0.89 -7.40
N GLU A 117 -13.39 0.16 -8.14
CA GLU A 117 -12.67 0.58 -9.35
C GLU A 117 -11.23 1.03 -9.03
N PRO A 118 -10.23 0.69 -9.86
CA PRO A 118 -8.88 1.23 -9.73
C PRO A 118 -8.82 2.77 -9.75
N MET A 119 -7.71 3.35 -9.26
CA MET A 119 -7.48 4.79 -9.39
C MET A 119 -7.25 5.20 -10.85
N PRO A 120 -7.69 6.39 -11.31
CA PRO A 120 -7.67 6.73 -12.73
C PRO A 120 -6.26 6.75 -13.34
N MET A 121 -6.00 5.84 -14.29
CA MET A 121 -4.77 5.79 -15.08
C MET A 121 -5.02 5.10 -16.43
N LYS A 122 -4.09 5.28 -17.38
CA LYS A 122 -4.14 4.60 -18.69
C LYS A 122 -3.22 3.38 -18.67
N THR A 123 -3.81 2.19 -18.58
CA THR A 123 -3.12 0.89 -18.70
C THR A 123 -3.89 0.00 -19.70
N PRO A 124 -3.21 -0.77 -20.57
CA PRO A 124 -3.85 -1.81 -21.38
C PRO A 124 -4.07 -3.12 -20.61
N TYR A 125 -3.47 -3.25 -19.41
CA TYR A 125 -3.52 -4.45 -18.58
C TYR A 125 -4.34 -4.22 -17.31
N GLN A 126 -5.18 -5.20 -16.97
CA GLN A 126 -5.90 -5.29 -15.69
C GLN A 126 -5.25 -6.35 -14.81
N ASN A 127 -5.31 -6.18 -13.49
CA ASN A 127 -4.79 -7.08 -12.45
C ASN A 127 -5.49 -6.74 -11.11
N ASP A 128 -5.49 -7.67 -10.16
CA ASP A 128 -6.07 -7.50 -8.82
C ASP A 128 -5.47 -6.33 -8.06
N TYR A 129 -4.13 -6.29 -8.02
CA TYR A 129 -3.34 -5.36 -7.22
C TYR A 129 -2.42 -4.53 -8.10
N ARG A 130 -2.02 -3.34 -7.62
CA ARG A 130 -1.00 -2.53 -8.30
C ARG A 130 -0.18 -1.65 -7.36
N ILE A 131 1.06 -1.40 -7.75
CA ILE A 131 1.92 -0.36 -7.16
C ILE A 131 2.28 0.62 -8.28
N VAL A 132 2.03 1.90 -8.08
CA VAL A 132 2.33 2.98 -9.03
C VAL A 132 3.45 3.85 -8.47
N VAL A 133 4.55 3.97 -9.20
CA VAL A 133 5.69 4.85 -8.87
C VAL A 133 5.76 5.94 -9.95
N SER A 134 5.25 7.14 -9.62
CA SER A 134 5.25 8.30 -10.53
C SER A 134 6.26 9.34 -10.07
N ARG A 135 7.44 9.32 -10.69
CA ARG A 135 8.52 10.30 -10.49
C ARG A 135 8.15 11.61 -11.17
N SER A 136 8.29 12.74 -10.48
CA SER A 136 7.78 14.02 -10.99
C SER A 136 8.44 14.48 -12.30
N GLN A 137 9.70 14.09 -12.50
CA GLN A 137 10.50 14.40 -13.70
C GLN A 137 10.17 13.50 -14.91
N GLN A 138 9.42 12.42 -14.72
CA GLN A 138 9.02 11.46 -15.77
C GLN A 138 7.55 11.59 -16.18
N ARG A 139 6.78 12.52 -15.59
CA ARG A 139 5.35 12.67 -15.89
C ARG A 139 5.12 13.14 -17.33
N PRO A 140 4.06 12.67 -18.02
CA PRO A 140 2.90 11.93 -17.50
C PRO A 140 3.09 10.42 -17.28
N GLN A 141 4.26 9.85 -17.58
CA GLN A 141 4.55 8.44 -17.35
C GLN A 141 4.71 8.11 -15.85
N ALA A 142 4.55 6.82 -15.52
CA ALA A 142 4.81 6.23 -14.22
C ALA A 142 5.18 4.75 -14.42
N GLU A 143 5.99 4.20 -13.53
CA GLU A 143 6.23 2.77 -13.43
C GLU A 143 5.02 2.14 -12.72
N VAL A 144 4.45 1.07 -13.28
CA VAL A 144 3.26 0.39 -12.72
C VAL A 144 3.53 -1.10 -12.62
N TYR A 145 3.64 -1.58 -11.38
CA TYR A 145 3.82 -2.98 -11.05
C TYR A 145 2.43 -3.61 -10.87
N LEU A 146 2.09 -4.60 -11.69
CA LEU A 146 0.79 -5.28 -11.69
C LEU A 146 0.96 -6.73 -11.25
N PHE A 147 0.12 -7.19 -10.32
CA PHE A 147 0.19 -8.55 -9.77
C PHE A 147 -1.17 -9.04 -9.24
N SER A 148 -1.24 -10.34 -8.98
CA SER A 148 -2.41 -11.06 -8.46
C SER A 148 -2.03 -11.90 -7.24
N VAL A 149 -3.03 -12.49 -6.55
CA VAL A 149 -2.82 -13.35 -5.37
C VAL A 149 -1.82 -14.50 -5.58
N ARG A 150 -1.61 -14.94 -6.83
CA ARG A 150 -0.68 -16.04 -7.19
C ARG A 150 0.79 -15.66 -7.21
N HIS A 151 1.09 -14.36 -7.19
CA HIS A 151 2.44 -13.83 -7.38
C HIS A 151 2.91 -13.11 -6.11
N PRO A 152 4.19 -13.21 -5.73
CA PRO A 152 4.77 -12.33 -4.72
C PRO A 152 4.54 -10.86 -5.07
N ILE A 153 4.30 -10.03 -4.05
CA ILE A 153 4.29 -8.57 -4.20
C ILE A 153 5.67 -8.17 -4.72
N PRO A 154 5.77 -7.47 -5.87
CA PRO A 154 7.07 -7.12 -6.43
C PRO A 154 7.76 -6.06 -5.58
N ASP A 155 9.05 -6.30 -5.30
CA ASP A 155 9.96 -5.29 -4.76
C ASP A 155 10.03 -4.09 -5.71
N PHE A 156 9.97 -2.87 -5.17
CA PHE A 156 9.94 -1.65 -5.97
C PHE A 156 10.80 -0.53 -5.35
N PRO A 157 11.41 0.35 -6.17
CA PRO A 157 12.23 1.45 -5.70
C PRO A 157 11.39 2.59 -5.13
N ILE A 158 11.84 3.17 -4.02
CA ILE A 158 11.27 4.38 -3.45
C ILE A 158 11.98 5.61 -4.04
N PRO A 159 11.30 6.45 -4.84
CA PRO A 159 11.91 7.63 -5.42
C PRO A 159 12.51 8.56 -4.36
N LEU A 160 13.69 9.10 -4.67
CA LEU A 160 14.37 10.17 -3.92
C LEU A 160 14.75 11.29 -4.90
N ARG A 161 15.68 12.19 -4.53
CA ARG A 161 16.10 13.27 -5.43
C ARG A 161 16.96 12.74 -6.59
N PRO A 162 17.01 13.44 -7.74
CA PRO A 162 17.92 13.11 -8.83
C PRO A 162 19.38 13.01 -8.34
N GLY A 163 19.99 11.82 -8.50
CA GLY A 163 21.35 11.54 -8.06
C GLY A 163 21.47 10.93 -6.66
N GLU A 164 20.36 10.69 -5.96
CA GLU A 164 20.34 9.83 -4.75
C GLU A 164 20.05 8.37 -5.15
N GLU A 165 20.59 7.43 -4.39
CA GLU A 165 20.32 5.99 -4.56
C GLU A 165 18.95 5.66 -3.97
N GLU A 166 18.04 5.15 -4.79
CA GLU A 166 16.65 4.87 -4.41
C GLU A 166 16.57 3.55 -3.62
N PRO A 167 16.16 3.54 -2.33
CA PRO A 167 16.05 2.30 -1.58
C PRO A 167 14.89 1.47 -2.10
N VAL A 168 15.14 0.18 -2.33
CA VAL A 168 14.12 -0.80 -2.71
C VAL A 168 13.31 -1.21 -1.46
N LEU A 169 11.98 -1.21 -1.57
CA LEU A 169 11.08 -1.65 -0.51
C LEU A 169 10.66 -3.12 -0.76
N PRO A 170 11.08 -4.08 0.09
CA PRO A 170 10.70 -5.48 -0.03
C PRO A 170 9.31 -5.72 0.59
N LEU A 171 8.27 -5.14 -0.03
CA LEU A 171 6.93 -5.07 0.54
C LEU A 171 6.33 -6.47 0.80
N ASN A 172 6.71 -7.49 0.03
CA ASN A 172 6.29 -8.86 0.28
C ASN A 172 6.77 -9.36 1.64
N GLN A 173 8.07 -9.18 1.93
CA GLN A 173 8.67 -9.63 3.19
C GLN A 173 8.07 -8.85 4.38
N LEU A 174 7.90 -7.53 4.25
CA LEU A 174 7.33 -6.70 5.30
C LEU A 174 5.89 -7.13 5.67
N LEU A 175 5.10 -7.57 4.70
CA LEU A 175 3.75 -8.09 4.94
C LEU A 175 3.76 -9.48 5.60
N HIS A 176 4.65 -10.38 5.18
CA HIS A 176 4.78 -11.71 5.76
C HIS A 176 5.33 -11.64 7.19
N ASP A 177 6.36 -10.82 7.42
CA ASP A 177 6.88 -10.49 8.76
C ASP A 177 5.76 -9.96 9.66
N LEU A 178 4.94 -9.02 9.18
CA LEU A 178 3.81 -8.47 9.92
C LEU A 178 2.77 -9.54 10.25
N TYR A 179 2.48 -10.47 9.34
CA TYR A 179 1.57 -11.57 9.56
C TYR A 179 2.04 -12.45 10.73
N ASP A 180 3.28 -12.93 10.68
CA ASP A 180 3.83 -13.82 11.71
C ASP A 180 4.02 -13.10 13.06
N LYS A 181 4.51 -11.85 13.05
CA LYS A 181 4.61 -10.99 14.26
C LYS A 181 3.26 -10.76 14.94
N SER A 182 2.17 -10.69 14.17
CA SER A 182 0.81 -10.41 14.66
C SER A 182 0.00 -11.67 14.95
N SER A 183 0.50 -12.86 14.58
CA SER A 183 -0.19 -14.15 14.69
C SER A 183 -1.60 -14.12 14.07
N TYR A 184 -1.72 -13.58 12.85
CA TYR A 184 -3.01 -13.49 12.15
C TYR A 184 -3.60 -14.87 11.81
N ASP A 185 -2.81 -15.95 11.84
CA ASP A 185 -3.27 -17.33 11.74
C ASP A 185 -4.24 -17.75 12.87
N LEU A 186 -4.23 -17.04 14.00
CA LEU A 186 -5.18 -17.24 15.09
C LEU A 186 -6.55 -16.55 14.85
N ILE A 187 -6.65 -15.70 13.83
CA ILE A 187 -7.80 -14.81 13.58
C ILE A 187 -8.40 -15.04 12.18
N VAL A 188 -7.59 -15.50 11.21
CA VAL A 188 -8.00 -15.77 9.83
C VAL A 188 -8.58 -17.18 9.69
N ASP A 189 -9.90 -17.26 9.51
CA ASP A 189 -10.58 -18.52 9.14
C ASP A 189 -10.53 -18.76 7.62
N TYR A 190 -9.51 -19.51 7.17
CA TYR A 190 -9.31 -19.92 5.77
C TYR A 190 -10.39 -20.88 5.21
N ARG A 191 -11.33 -21.36 6.03
CA ARG A 191 -12.44 -22.24 5.57
C ARG A 191 -13.63 -21.44 5.03
N GLN A 192 -13.63 -20.12 5.23
CA GLN A 192 -14.64 -19.20 4.70
C GLN A 192 -14.06 -18.50 3.47
N PRO A 193 -14.83 -18.20 2.41
CA PRO A 193 -14.30 -17.46 1.28
C PRO A 193 -13.80 -16.06 1.72
N PRO A 194 -12.72 -15.53 1.13
CA PRO A 194 -12.29 -14.15 1.36
C PRO A 194 -13.33 -13.17 0.82
N ILE A 195 -13.26 -11.91 1.28
CA ILE A 195 -14.17 -10.84 0.87
C ILE A 195 -13.31 -9.69 0.33
N PRO A 196 -13.43 -9.30 -0.96
CA PRO A 196 -14.30 -9.90 -1.98
C PRO A 196 -13.88 -11.34 -2.32
N SER A 197 -14.81 -12.11 -2.90
CA SER A 197 -14.54 -13.47 -3.39
C SER A 197 -13.38 -13.48 -4.39
N LEU A 198 -12.66 -14.59 -4.46
CA LEU A 198 -11.70 -14.88 -5.53
C LEU A 198 -12.43 -15.19 -6.85
N SER A 199 -11.70 -15.20 -7.97
CA SER A 199 -12.22 -15.78 -9.22
C SER A 199 -12.45 -17.29 -9.06
N VAL A 200 -13.15 -17.94 -9.99
CA VAL A 200 -13.36 -19.41 -9.94
C VAL A 200 -12.01 -20.13 -9.95
N ASP A 201 -11.13 -19.75 -10.87
CA ASP A 201 -9.80 -20.34 -11.07
C ASP A 201 -8.88 -20.10 -9.86
N ASP A 202 -8.99 -18.93 -9.21
CA ASP A 202 -8.22 -18.60 -8.00
C ASP A 202 -8.80 -19.27 -6.74
N THR A 203 -10.11 -19.51 -6.70
CA THR A 203 -10.77 -20.24 -5.61
C THR A 203 -10.32 -21.69 -5.57
N GLN A 204 -10.22 -22.36 -6.74
CA GLN A 204 -9.67 -23.72 -6.81
C GLN A 204 -8.19 -23.74 -6.37
N TRP A 205 -7.37 -22.84 -6.92
CA TRP A 205 -5.94 -22.74 -6.58
C TRP A 205 -5.70 -22.48 -5.07
N ALA A 206 -6.51 -21.64 -4.43
CA ALA A 206 -6.42 -21.39 -2.99
C ALA A 206 -6.86 -22.60 -2.13
N ALA A 207 -7.76 -23.45 -2.65
CA ALA A 207 -8.13 -24.72 -1.99
C ALA A 207 -7.01 -25.77 -2.10
N GLU A 208 -6.29 -25.82 -3.22
CA GLU A 208 -5.14 -26.71 -3.42
C GLU A 208 -3.96 -26.35 -2.49
N LEU A 209 -3.73 -25.05 -2.23
CA LEU A 209 -2.76 -24.59 -1.22
C LEU A 209 -3.19 -24.93 0.21
N SER A 210 -4.41 -24.58 0.59
CA SER A 210 -4.90 -24.75 1.98
C SER A 210 -5.22 -26.20 2.37
N SER A 211 -5.19 -27.15 1.43
CA SER A 211 -5.20 -28.60 1.70
C SER A 211 -3.82 -29.25 1.71
N SER A 212 -2.76 -28.48 1.45
CA SER A 212 -1.35 -28.91 1.43
C SER A 212 -0.53 -28.42 2.64
N THR A 213 -1.21 -27.89 3.67
CA THR A 213 -0.64 -27.31 4.90
C THR A 213 -1.22 -27.97 6.15
#